data_AF-M1ERG1-F1
#
_entry.id   AF-M1ERG1-F1
#
_cell.length_a   1.000
_cell.length_b   1.000
_cell.length_c   1.000
_cell.angle_alpha   90.00
_cell.angle_beta   90.00
_cell.angle_gamma   90.00
#
_symmetry.space_group_name_H-M   'P 1'
#
loop_
_entity.id
_entity.type
_entity.pdbx_description
1 polymer ?
#
loop_
_entity_poly.entity_id
_entity_poly.type
_entity_poly.pdbx_seq_one_letter_code
_entity_poly.pdbx_strand_id
1 'polypeptide(L)'
;MRKFAYCKVVLATSLIWVLLDMFLLLYFSECNKCDEKKERGLPAGDVLEPIQKPHEGPGEMGKPVVIPKEDQEKMKEMFKINQFNLMASEMIALNRSLPDVRLEGCKTKVYPDNLPTTSVVIVFHNEAWSTLLRTVHSVINRSPRHMLEEIVLVDDASERDFLKRPLESYVKKLKVPVHVIRMEQRSGLIRARLKGAAVSKGQVITFLDAHCECTVGWLEPLLARIKHDRKTVVCPIIDVISDDTFEYMAGSDMTYGGFNWKLNFRWYPVPQREMDRRKGDRTLPVRTPTMAGGLFSIDRDYFQEIGTYDAGMDIWGGENLEISFRIWQCGGTLEIVTCSHVGHVFRKATPYTFPGGTGQIINKNNRRLAEVWMDEFKNFFYIISPGVTKVDYGDISSRLGLRHKLQCKPFSWYLENIYPDSQIPRHYFSLGEIRNVETNQCLDNMARKENEKVGIFNCHG
;
A
#
# COMPACT_ATOMS: atom_id res chain seq x y z
N MET A 1 -0.50 72.95 -35.96
CA MET A 1 0.05 71.78 -35.23
C MET A 1 -0.99 70.92 -34.49
N ARG A 2 -2.22 71.38 -34.15
CA ARG A 2 -3.21 70.55 -33.43
C ARG A 2 -4.00 69.52 -34.27
N LYS A 3 -4.16 69.69 -35.59
CA LYS A 3 -4.90 68.72 -36.44
C LYS A 3 -4.16 67.39 -36.69
N PHE A 4 -2.83 67.40 -36.68
CA PHE A 4 -2.01 66.19 -36.87
C PHE A 4 -1.97 65.28 -35.64
N ALA A 5 -2.10 65.84 -34.44
CA ALA A 5 -2.13 65.06 -33.19
C ALA A 5 -3.42 64.24 -33.08
N TYR A 6 -4.57 64.82 -33.42
CA TYR A 6 -5.85 64.11 -33.42
C TYR A 6 -5.87 62.94 -34.42
N CYS A 7 -5.31 63.13 -35.62
CA CYS A 7 -5.25 62.06 -36.61
C CYS A 7 -4.38 60.88 -36.15
N LYS A 8 -3.25 61.17 -35.47
CA LYS A 8 -2.39 60.13 -34.88
C LYS A 8 -3.07 59.37 -33.73
N VAL A 9 -3.83 60.06 -32.87
CA VAL A 9 -4.57 59.42 -31.78
C VAL A 9 -5.67 58.52 -32.33
N VAL A 10 -6.45 59.00 -33.31
CA VAL A 10 -7.52 58.20 -33.93
C VAL A 10 -6.95 56.97 -34.63
N LEU A 11 -5.85 57.12 -35.39
CA LEU A 11 -5.18 55.98 -36.03
C LEU A 11 -4.62 54.98 -35.01
N ALA A 12 -4.01 55.46 -33.92
CA ALA A 12 -3.50 54.58 -32.87
C ALA A 12 -4.62 53.82 -32.14
N THR A 13 -5.74 54.50 -31.82
CA THR A 13 -6.89 53.84 -31.19
C THR A 13 -7.55 52.84 -32.11
N SER A 14 -7.69 53.15 -33.40
CA SER A 14 -8.24 52.20 -34.38
C SER A 14 -7.34 50.99 -34.57
N LEU A 15 -6.02 51.17 -34.56
CA LEU A 15 -5.07 50.06 -34.66
C LEU A 15 -5.16 49.12 -33.44
N ILE A 16 -5.33 49.69 -32.23
CA ILE A 16 -5.52 48.91 -31.00
C ILE A 16 -6.80 48.08 -31.08
N TRP A 17 -7.92 48.67 -31.53
CA TRP A 17 -9.17 47.94 -31.69
C TRP A 17 -9.07 46.81 -32.72
N VAL A 18 -8.40 47.04 -33.86
CA VAL A 18 -8.17 45.99 -34.86
C VAL A 18 -7.31 44.84 -34.32
N LEU A 19 -6.28 45.15 -33.52
CA LEU A 19 -5.45 44.12 -32.88
C LEU A 19 -6.23 43.32 -31.83
N LEU A 20 -7.13 43.98 -31.10
CA LEU A 20 -7.97 43.36 -30.08
C LEU A 20 -9.02 42.44 -30.73
N ASP A 21 -9.63 42.87 -31.84
CA ASP A 21 -10.54 42.05 -32.65
C ASP A 21 -9.81 40.87 -33.30
N MET A 22 -8.59 41.07 -33.81
CA MET A 22 -7.76 39.97 -34.32
C MET A 22 -7.40 38.97 -33.22
N PHE A 23 -7.09 39.43 -32.01
CA PHE A 23 -6.82 38.57 -30.87
C PHE A 23 -8.06 37.79 -30.44
N LEU A 24 -9.23 38.43 -30.39
CA LEU A 24 -10.50 37.76 -30.11
C LEU A 24 -10.83 36.72 -31.20
N LEU A 25 -10.64 37.05 -32.47
CA LEU A 25 -10.85 36.12 -33.58
C LEU A 25 -9.87 34.93 -33.53
N LEU A 26 -8.61 35.15 -33.17
CA LEU A 26 -7.65 34.06 -32.98
C LEU A 26 -8.00 33.20 -31.76
N TYR A 27 -8.40 33.81 -30.64
CA TYR A 27 -8.84 33.12 -29.43
C TYR A 27 -10.08 32.25 -29.68
N PHE A 28 -11.08 32.77 -30.42
CA PHE A 28 -12.27 32.01 -30.79
C PHE A 28 -12.03 31.01 -31.93
N SER A 29 -11.09 31.27 -32.84
CA SER A 29 -10.66 30.33 -33.88
C SER A 29 -9.89 29.14 -33.29
N GLU A 30 -9.09 29.34 -32.24
CA GLU A 30 -8.46 28.27 -31.48
C GLU A 30 -9.47 27.49 -30.62
N CYS A 31 -10.52 28.13 -30.11
CA CYS A 31 -11.65 27.44 -29.47
C CYS A 31 -12.45 26.56 -30.45
N ASN A 32 -12.66 27.01 -31.69
CA ASN A 32 -13.38 26.22 -32.71
C ASN A 32 -12.60 25.00 -33.21
N LYS A 33 -11.28 24.91 -32.97
CA LYS A 33 -10.49 23.70 -33.27
C LYS A 33 -10.55 22.64 -32.17
N CYS A 34 -11.22 22.89 -31.05
CA CYS A 34 -11.42 21.90 -29.99
C CYS A 34 -12.62 20.96 -30.26
N ASP A 35 -13.52 21.29 -31.19
CA ASP A 35 -14.73 20.49 -31.45
C ASP A 35 -14.55 19.30 -32.42
N GLU A 36 -13.37 19.10 -33.01
CA GLU A 36 -13.14 18.01 -33.98
C GLU A 36 -12.25 16.84 -33.51
N LYS A 37 -11.71 16.87 -32.28
CA LYS A 37 -11.20 15.64 -31.67
C LYS A 37 -12.32 14.98 -30.87
N LYS A 38 -13.14 14.20 -31.60
CA LYS A 38 -13.97 13.13 -31.05
C LYS A 38 -13.12 12.17 -30.22
N GLU A 39 -12.85 12.50 -28.97
CA GLU A 39 -12.75 11.49 -27.93
C GLU A 39 -14.09 10.75 -27.92
N ARG A 40 -14.05 9.43 -28.11
CA ARG A 40 -15.20 8.56 -27.95
C ARG A 40 -15.56 8.51 -26.45
N GLY A 41 -16.16 9.60 -25.97
CA GLY A 41 -16.94 9.62 -24.74
C GLY A 41 -18.26 8.92 -24.99
N LEU A 42 -18.59 7.96 -24.12
CA LEU A 42 -19.89 7.33 -24.05
C LEU A 42 -20.99 8.41 -23.91
N PRO A 43 -22.12 8.30 -24.63
CA PRO A 43 -23.20 9.25 -24.50
C PRO A 43 -23.79 9.20 -23.09
N ALA A 44 -23.98 10.38 -22.50
CA ALA A 44 -24.81 10.59 -21.34
C ALA A 44 -26.26 10.21 -21.71
N GLY A 45 -26.67 9.01 -21.28
CA GLY A 45 -28.02 8.49 -21.38
C GLY A 45 -28.35 7.75 -20.10
N ASP A 46 -29.40 8.22 -19.44
CA ASP A 46 -30.17 7.60 -18.36
C ASP A 46 -29.43 7.08 -17.13
N VAL A 47 -29.75 7.72 -16.00
CA VAL A 47 -29.51 7.21 -14.65
C VAL A 47 -30.28 5.89 -14.51
N LEU A 48 -29.61 4.80 -14.87
CA LEU A 48 -30.04 3.47 -14.50
C LEU A 48 -29.88 3.34 -12.99
N GLU A 49 -31.01 3.17 -12.29
CA GLU A 49 -31.04 2.44 -11.03
C GLU A 49 -30.17 1.18 -11.15
N PRO A 50 -29.50 0.70 -10.09
CA PRO A 50 -28.68 -0.49 -10.17
C PRO A 50 -29.60 -1.69 -10.42
N ILE A 51 -29.85 -1.97 -11.70
CA ILE A 51 -30.36 -3.24 -12.18
C ILE A 51 -29.38 -4.27 -11.62
N GLN A 52 -29.85 -5.11 -10.69
CA GLN A 52 -29.17 -6.34 -10.33
C GLN A 52 -29.04 -7.14 -11.63
N LYS A 53 -27.90 -6.98 -12.30
CA LYS A 53 -27.52 -7.89 -13.38
C LYS A 53 -27.50 -9.30 -12.77
N PRO A 54 -27.92 -10.33 -13.51
CA PRO A 54 -27.65 -11.71 -13.09
C PRO A 54 -26.16 -11.85 -12.78
N HIS A 55 -25.82 -12.71 -11.82
CA HIS A 55 -24.45 -13.10 -11.46
C HIS A 55 -23.76 -13.86 -12.62
N GLU A 56 -23.65 -13.21 -13.77
CA GLU A 56 -23.08 -13.72 -15.01
C GLU A 56 -22.33 -12.57 -15.69
N GLY A 57 -21.04 -12.79 -15.97
CA GLY A 57 -20.19 -11.80 -16.62
C GLY A 57 -18.69 -12.08 -16.43
N PRO A 58 -17.83 -11.32 -17.12
CA PRO A 58 -16.38 -11.46 -17.00
C PRO A 58 -15.93 -11.31 -15.54
N GLY A 59 -15.13 -12.26 -15.07
CA GLY A 59 -14.50 -12.24 -13.74
C GLY A 59 -15.42 -12.53 -12.55
N GLU A 60 -16.67 -12.92 -12.78
CA GLU A 60 -17.60 -13.34 -11.72
C GLU A 60 -17.07 -14.59 -10.99
N MET A 61 -17.32 -14.68 -9.67
CA MET A 61 -16.72 -15.69 -8.79
C MET A 61 -15.17 -15.72 -8.86
N GLY A 62 -14.55 -14.57 -9.13
CA GLY A 62 -13.09 -14.44 -9.19
C GLY A 62 -12.43 -15.18 -10.37
N LYS A 63 -13.18 -15.60 -11.39
CA LYS A 63 -12.63 -16.30 -12.57
C LYS A 63 -11.69 -15.41 -13.40
N PRO A 64 -10.75 -15.98 -14.16
CA PRO A 64 -9.90 -15.19 -15.06
C PRO A 64 -10.72 -14.54 -16.18
N VAL A 65 -10.41 -13.28 -16.49
CA VAL A 65 -10.92 -12.57 -17.67
C VAL A 65 -10.01 -12.84 -18.85
N VAL A 66 -10.59 -13.27 -19.97
CA VAL A 66 -9.88 -13.49 -21.23
C VAL A 66 -10.14 -12.31 -22.16
N ILE A 67 -9.08 -11.63 -22.57
CA ILE A 67 -9.15 -10.52 -23.53
C ILE A 67 -9.11 -11.08 -24.97
N PRO A 68 -10.06 -10.69 -25.85
CA PRO A 68 -10.06 -11.10 -27.25
C PRO A 68 -8.73 -10.79 -27.96
N LYS A 69 -8.38 -11.58 -28.98
CA LYS A 69 -7.11 -11.44 -29.69
C LYS A 69 -6.98 -10.08 -30.39
N GLU A 70 -8.08 -9.54 -30.92
CA GLU A 70 -8.11 -8.21 -31.54
C GLU A 70 -7.75 -7.07 -30.58
N ASP A 71 -7.99 -7.23 -29.27
CA ASP A 71 -7.80 -6.18 -28.26
C ASP A 71 -6.47 -6.30 -27.50
N GLN A 72 -5.64 -7.30 -27.81
CA GLN A 72 -4.38 -7.58 -27.09
C GLN A 72 -3.39 -6.41 -27.13
N GLU A 73 -3.25 -5.72 -28.26
CA GLU A 73 -2.34 -4.57 -28.37
C GLU A 73 -2.84 -3.38 -27.55
N LYS A 74 -4.15 -3.11 -27.59
CA LYS A 74 -4.77 -2.07 -26.76
C LYS A 74 -4.65 -2.40 -25.27
N MET A 75 -4.82 -3.67 -24.89
CA MET A 75 -4.62 -4.14 -23.53
C MET A 75 -3.19 -3.86 -23.04
N LYS A 76 -2.16 -4.16 -23.85
CA LYS A 76 -0.76 -3.89 -23.50
C LYS A 76 -0.48 -2.40 -23.27
N GLU A 77 -1.06 -1.52 -24.09
CA GLU A 77 -0.93 -0.06 -23.88
C GLU A 77 -1.64 0.38 -22.60
N MET A 78 -2.84 -0.12 -22.34
CA MET A 78 -3.57 0.18 -21.10
C MET A 78 -2.86 -0.37 -19.86
N PHE A 79 -2.17 -1.51 -19.97
CA PHE A 79 -1.41 -2.12 -18.88
C PHE A 79 -0.32 -1.17 -18.34
N LYS A 80 0.33 -0.40 -19.22
CA LYS A 80 1.42 0.52 -18.84
C LYS A 80 0.97 1.63 -17.88
N ILE A 81 -0.30 2.01 -17.92
CA ILE A 81 -0.86 3.13 -17.14
C ILE A 81 -0.81 2.85 -15.64
N ASN A 82 -1.29 1.66 -15.24
CA ASN A 82 -1.43 1.29 -13.83
C ASN A 82 -0.63 0.04 -13.43
N GLN A 83 0.11 -0.57 -14.37
CA GLN A 83 0.89 -1.81 -14.20
C GLN A 83 0.04 -3.03 -13.81
N PHE A 84 -1.18 -3.08 -14.36
CA PHE A 84 -2.09 -4.22 -14.37
C PHE A 84 -3.07 -4.07 -15.55
N ASN A 85 -3.77 -5.13 -15.93
CA ASN A 85 -4.70 -5.18 -17.05
C ASN A 85 -5.98 -4.37 -16.77
N LEU A 86 -5.90 -3.06 -17.05
CA LEU A 86 -6.99 -2.12 -16.86
C LEU A 86 -8.24 -2.49 -17.67
N MET A 87 -8.05 -3.06 -18.88
CA MET A 87 -9.16 -3.49 -19.73
C MET A 87 -9.94 -4.63 -19.07
N ALA A 88 -9.26 -5.65 -18.56
CA ALA A 88 -9.91 -6.72 -17.80
C ALA A 88 -10.66 -6.16 -16.59
N SER A 89 -10.04 -5.24 -15.84
CA SER A 89 -10.71 -4.58 -14.71
C SER A 89 -11.97 -3.82 -15.15
N GLU A 90 -11.96 -3.08 -16.24
CA GLU A 90 -13.14 -2.33 -16.70
C GLU A 90 -14.29 -3.23 -17.17
N MET A 91 -14.00 -4.45 -17.61
CA MET A 91 -15.02 -5.46 -17.96
C MET A 91 -15.69 -6.10 -16.74
N ILE A 92 -15.04 -6.07 -15.57
CA ILE A 92 -15.51 -6.71 -14.35
C ILE A 92 -16.43 -5.77 -13.56
N ALA A 93 -17.58 -6.29 -13.14
CA ALA A 93 -18.51 -5.57 -12.27
C ALA A 93 -17.83 -5.06 -10.98
N LEU A 94 -18.17 -3.84 -10.55
CA LEU A 94 -17.64 -3.26 -9.30
C LEU A 94 -18.07 -4.05 -8.05
N ASN A 95 -19.15 -4.82 -8.17
CA ASN A 95 -19.74 -5.64 -7.12
C ASN A 95 -19.68 -7.14 -7.45
N ARG A 96 -18.74 -7.59 -8.30
CA ARG A 96 -18.57 -9.02 -8.64
C ARG A 96 -18.48 -9.89 -7.38
N SER A 97 -19.01 -11.11 -7.43
CA SER A 97 -18.84 -12.09 -6.34
C SER A 97 -17.43 -12.70 -6.34
N LEU A 98 -17.05 -13.28 -5.19
CA LEU A 98 -15.78 -13.98 -4.98
C LEU A 98 -16.04 -15.35 -4.35
N PRO A 99 -15.16 -16.34 -4.57
CA PRO A 99 -15.25 -17.62 -3.89
C PRO A 99 -14.99 -17.46 -2.38
N ASP A 100 -15.66 -18.26 -1.56
CA ASP A 100 -15.34 -18.36 -0.14
C ASP A 100 -14.16 -19.33 0.06
N VAL A 101 -12.95 -18.74 0.08
CA VAL A 101 -11.66 -19.44 0.18
C VAL A 101 -11.26 -19.78 1.62
N ARG A 102 -12.08 -19.42 2.61
CA ARG A 102 -11.78 -19.66 4.02
C ARG A 102 -11.75 -21.16 4.32
N LEU A 103 -10.95 -21.54 5.32
CA LEU A 103 -10.95 -22.90 5.88
C LEU A 103 -12.36 -23.27 6.38
N GLU A 104 -12.74 -24.55 6.29
CA GLU A 104 -14.07 -25.02 6.74
C GLU A 104 -14.37 -24.63 8.19
N GLY A 105 -13.37 -24.75 9.08
CA GLY A 105 -13.52 -24.33 10.49
C GLY A 105 -13.71 -22.82 10.68
N CYS A 106 -13.36 -21.98 9.71
CA CYS A 106 -13.62 -20.54 9.75
C CYS A 106 -15.05 -20.19 9.34
N LYS A 107 -15.70 -21.01 8.49
CA LYS A 107 -17.06 -20.76 7.99
C LYS A 107 -18.12 -20.91 9.07
N THR A 108 -17.85 -21.72 10.09
CA THR A 108 -18.75 -22.00 11.22
C THR A 108 -18.38 -21.24 12.49
N LYS A 109 -17.32 -20.41 12.48
CA LYS A 109 -16.94 -19.59 13.64
C LYS A 109 -17.98 -18.51 13.90
N VAL A 110 -18.37 -18.41 15.16
CA VAL A 110 -19.25 -17.36 15.67
C VAL A 110 -18.41 -16.33 16.41
N TYR A 111 -18.63 -15.05 16.09
CA TYR A 111 -17.98 -13.93 16.76
C TYR A 111 -19.00 -13.19 17.64
N PRO A 112 -18.57 -12.49 18.70
CA PRO A 112 -19.48 -11.70 19.54
C PRO A 112 -20.20 -10.62 18.72
N ASP A 113 -21.45 -10.30 19.03
CA ASP A 113 -22.20 -9.27 18.28
C ASP A 113 -21.68 -7.85 18.53
N ASN A 114 -21.15 -7.58 19.73
CA ASN A 114 -20.67 -6.27 20.16
C ASN A 114 -19.19 -6.03 19.78
N LEU A 115 -18.83 -6.19 18.50
CA LEU A 115 -17.49 -5.85 18.00
C LEU A 115 -17.28 -4.33 17.90
N PRO A 116 -16.03 -3.83 18.03
CA PRO A 116 -15.73 -2.42 17.88
C PRO A 116 -16.02 -1.93 16.46
N THR A 117 -16.40 -0.67 16.30
CA THR A 117 -16.54 -0.07 14.96
C THR A 117 -15.18 0.19 14.32
N THR A 118 -15.12 0.18 12.99
CA THR A 118 -13.91 0.49 12.22
C THR A 118 -14.12 1.62 11.22
N SER A 119 -13.12 2.48 11.08
CA SER A 119 -12.95 3.37 9.92
C SER A 119 -11.99 2.70 8.94
N VAL A 120 -12.44 2.46 7.71
CA VAL A 120 -11.58 1.89 6.67
C VAL A 120 -10.87 3.00 5.93
N VAL A 121 -9.53 3.05 6.00
CA VAL A 121 -8.70 4.06 5.36
C VAL A 121 -8.08 3.48 4.09
N ILE A 122 -8.38 4.09 2.94
CA ILE A 122 -7.84 3.70 1.64
C ILE A 122 -7.06 4.88 1.07
N VAL A 123 -5.74 4.72 0.96
CA VAL A 123 -4.88 5.72 0.30
C VAL A 123 -4.79 5.40 -1.18
N PHE A 124 -4.88 6.42 -2.03
CA PHE A 124 -4.70 6.26 -3.46
C PHE A 124 -3.93 7.44 -4.08
N HIS A 125 -3.22 7.14 -5.16
CA HIS A 125 -2.59 8.12 -6.05
C HIS A 125 -2.70 7.59 -7.48
N ASN A 126 -3.34 8.35 -8.38
CA ASN A 126 -3.52 8.00 -9.80
C ASN A 126 -4.11 6.59 -10.06
N GLU A 127 -4.87 6.06 -9.11
CA GLU A 127 -5.48 4.73 -9.20
C GLU A 127 -6.53 4.66 -10.32
N ALA A 128 -6.75 3.47 -10.87
CA ALA A 128 -7.82 3.28 -11.83
C ALA A 128 -9.21 3.39 -11.17
N TRP A 129 -10.16 3.99 -11.88
CA TRP A 129 -11.53 4.15 -11.40
C TRP A 129 -12.18 2.80 -11.02
N SER A 130 -12.00 1.79 -11.87
CA SER A 130 -12.60 0.46 -11.69
C SER A 130 -12.06 -0.26 -10.45
N THR A 131 -10.75 -0.24 -10.22
CA THR A 131 -10.13 -0.90 -9.05
C THR A 131 -10.41 -0.16 -7.74
N LEU A 132 -10.32 1.17 -7.74
CA LEU A 132 -10.63 1.99 -6.56
C LEU A 132 -12.08 1.76 -6.11
N LEU A 133 -13.04 1.88 -7.03
CA LEU A 133 -14.44 1.69 -6.67
C LEU A 133 -14.79 0.23 -6.37
N ARG A 134 -14.15 -0.75 -7.03
CA ARG A 134 -14.35 -2.17 -6.66
C ARG A 134 -13.87 -2.43 -5.24
N THR A 135 -12.77 -1.80 -4.81
CA THR A 135 -12.32 -1.86 -3.41
C THR A 135 -13.40 -1.30 -2.47
N VAL A 136 -13.88 -0.08 -2.73
CA VAL A 136 -14.92 0.57 -1.93
C VAL A 136 -16.21 -0.27 -1.86
N HIS A 137 -16.69 -0.76 -3.00
CA HIS A 137 -17.88 -1.62 -3.05
C HIS A 137 -17.66 -2.96 -2.35
N SER A 138 -16.48 -3.58 -2.45
CA SER A 138 -16.18 -4.82 -1.74
C SER A 138 -16.25 -4.65 -0.23
N VAL A 139 -15.75 -3.53 0.30
CA VAL A 139 -15.84 -3.18 1.72
C VAL A 139 -17.29 -2.99 2.13
N ILE A 140 -18.07 -2.19 1.38
CA ILE A 140 -19.48 -1.91 1.70
C ILE A 140 -20.33 -3.19 1.66
N ASN A 141 -20.12 -4.03 0.65
CA ASN A 141 -20.96 -5.20 0.41
C ASN A 141 -20.66 -6.37 1.35
N ARG A 142 -19.46 -6.45 1.94
CA ARG A 142 -19.00 -7.61 2.73
C ARG A 142 -18.57 -7.26 4.14
N SER A 143 -18.90 -6.06 4.62
CA SER A 143 -18.72 -5.67 6.02
C SER A 143 -20.08 -5.46 6.69
N PRO A 144 -20.31 -6.01 7.90
CA PRO A 144 -21.54 -5.75 8.63
C PRO A 144 -21.76 -4.25 8.85
N ARG A 145 -22.95 -3.73 8.51
CA ARG A 145 -23.22 -2.28 8.49
C ARG A 145 -22.97 -1.58 9.82
N HIS A 146 -23.23 -2.26 10.94
CA HIS A 146 -23.05 -1.73 12.29
C HIS A 146 -21.59 -1.68 12.74
N MET A 147 -20.68 -2.43 12.08
CA MET A 147 -19.24 -2.40 12.36
C MET A 147 -18.50 -1.37 11.50
N LEU A 148 -19.00 -1.08 10.29
CA LEU A 148 -18.38 -0.13 9.37
C LEU A 148 -18.88 1.29 9.65
N GLU A 149 -18.05 2.08 10.35
CA GLU A 149 -18.35 3.46 10.71
C GLU A 149 -18.35 4.35 9.46
N GLU A 150 -17.24 4.32 8.72
CA GLU A 150 -16.99 5.14 7.55
C GLU A 150 -15.88 4.55 6.68
N ILE A 151 -15.78 5.03 5.43
CA ILE A 151 -14.64 4.80 4.56
C ILE A 151 -13.97 6.16 4.28
N VAL A 152 -12.67 6.27 4.59
CA VAL A 152 -11.86 7.46 4.36
C VAL A 152 -10.94 7.20 3.17
N LEU A 153 -11.28 7.80 2.02
CA LEU A 153 -10.43 7.80 0.83
C LEU A 153 -9.45 8.97 0.92
N VAL A 154 -8.15 8.69 0.97
CA VAL A 154 -7.12 9.73 1.01
C VAL A 154 -6.42 9.80 -0.35
N ASP A 155 -6.65 10.90 -1.05
CA ASP A 155 -6.00 11.22 -2.32
C ASP A 155 -4.64 11.89 -2.07
N ASP A 156 -3.55 11.17 -2.34
CA ASP A 156 -2.18 11.67 -2.25
C ASP A 156 -1.80 12.44 -3.53
N ALA A 157 -2.53 13.54 -3.81
CA ALA A 157 -2.34 14.44 -4.94
C ALA A 157 -2.40 13.75 -6.32
N SER A 158 -3.50 13.07 -6.63
CA SER A 158 -3.76 12.50 -7.95
C SER A 158 -3.97 13.59 -9.02
N GLU A 159 -3.51 13.29 -10.23
CA GLU A 159 -3.58 14.20 -11.37
C GLU A 159 -4.83 13.94 -12.25
N ARG A 160 -5.33 12.69 -12.27
CA ARG A 160 -6.43 12.25 -13.15
C ARG A 160 -7.77 12.90 -12.76
N ASP A 161 -8.44 13.54 -13.71
CA ASP A 161 -9.63 14.35 -13.44
C ASP A 161 -10.83 13.57 -12.90
N PHE A 162 -11.01 12.32 -13.33
CA PHE A 162 -12.09 11.47 -12.81
C PHE A 162 -11.92 11.17 -11.31
N LEU A 163 -10.72 11.26 -10.75
CA LEU A 163 -10.48 11.08 -9.33
C LEU A 163 -10.87 12.31 -8.51
N LYS A 164 -11.17 13.46 -9.14
CA LYS A 164 -11.50 14.73 -8.47
C LYS A 164 -13.01 14.82 -8.15
N ARG A 165 -13.71 15.83 -8.67
CA ARG A 165 -15.14 16.04 -8.45
C ARG A 165 -16.02 14.83 -8.85
N PRO A 166 -15.73 14.08 -9.93
CA PRO A 166 -16.54 12.92 -10.30
C PRO A 166 -16.53 11.83 -9.21
N LEU A 167 -15.36 11.52 -8.62
CA LEU A 167 -15.24 10.59 -7.50
C LEU A 167 -16.07 11.05 -6.30
N GLU A 168 -15.93 12.31 -5.88
CA GLU A 168 -16.70 12.87 -4.77
C GLU A 168 -18.20 12.81 -5.00
N SER A 169 -18.65 13.09 -6.21
CA SER A 169 -20.07 13.03 -6.59
C SER A 169 -20.60 11.59 -6.60
N TYR A 170 -19.75 10.62 -6.97
CA TYR A 170 -20.10 9.20 -6.94
C TYR A 170 -20.24 8.68 -5.51
N VAL A 171 -19.21 8.89 -4.68
CA VAL A 171 -19.15 8.28 -3.35
C VAL A 171 -20.17 8.87 -2.36
N LYS A 172 -20.58 10.13 -2.57
CA LYS A 172 -21.67 10.77 -1.79
C LYS A 172 -23.01 10.03 -1.88
N LYS A 173 -23.23 9.21 -2.90
CA LYS A 173 -24.48 8.46 -3.13
C LYS A 173 -24.47 7.06 -2.50
N LEU A 174 -23.35 6.64 -1.91
CA LEU A 174 -23.20 5.31 -1.33
C LEU A 174 -23.94 5.20 0.01
N LYS A 175 -24.33 3.97 0.37
CA LYS A 175 -25.11 3.67 1.59
C LYS A 175 -24.34 3.83 2.90
N VAL A 176 -23.02 3.96 2.80
CA VAL A 176 -22.09 4.13 3.92
C VAL A 176 -21.43 5.50 3.75
N PRO A 177 -21.16 6.24 4.83
CA PRO A 177 -20.38 7.47 4.76
C PRO A 177 -19.01 7.21 4.13
N VAL A 178 -18.78 7.78 2.95
CA VAL A 178 -17.49 7.73 2.27
C VAL A 178 -16.99 9.16 2.09
N HIS A 179 -15.83 9.44 2.67
CA HIS A 179 -15.21 10.77 2.67
C HIS A 179 -13.96 10.76 1.81
N VAL A 180 -13.79 11.77 0.97
CA VAL A 180 -12.55 11.98 0.20
C VAL A 180 -11.75 13.10 0.84
N ILE A 181 -10.53 12.79 1.26
CA ILE A 181 -9.56 13.74 1.83
C ILE A 181 -8.49 13.99 0.77
N ARG A 182 -8.29 15.26 0.41
CA ARG A 182 -7.27 15.66 -0.58
C ARG A 182 -6.00 16.12 0.13
N MET A 183 -4.86 15.63 -0.32
CA MET A 183 -3.56 16.20 0.03
C MET A 183 -3.18 17.29 -0.98
N GLU A 184 -2.63 18.40 -0.48
CA GLU A 184 -2.22 19.54 -1.32
C GLU A 184 -1.01 19.20 -2.21
N GLN A 185 -0.15 18.32 -1.73
CA GLN A 185 1.05 17.89 -2.42
C GLN A 185 1.27 16.39 -2.22
N ARG A 186 1.95 15.77 -3.19
CA ARG A 186 2.31 14.37 -3.13
C ARG A 186 3.30 14.11 -2.00
N SER A 187 2.80 13.48 -0.94
CA SER A 187 3.49 13.33 0.35
C SER A 187 3.88 11.88 0.65
N GLY A 188 3.30 10.91 -0.08
CA GLY A 188 3.59 9.49 0.08
C GLY A 188 2.52 8.71 0.83
N LEU A 189 2.57 7.38 0.66
CA LEU A 189 1.68 6.42 1.32
C LEU A 189 1.65 6.63 2.83
N ILE A 190 2.81 6.82 3.44
CA ILE A 190 2.98 6.92 4.90
C ILE A 190 2.23 8.14 5.44
N ARG A 191 2.48 9.32 4.86
CA ARG A 191 1.85 10.58 5.31
C ARG A 191 0.37 10.63 4.96
N ALA A 192 -0.04 10.05 3.84
CA ALA A 192 -1.44 9.89 3.49
C ALA A 192 -2.20 8.99 4.48
N ARG A 193 -1.59 7.86 4.91
CA ARG A 193 -2.16 7.01 5.97
C ARG A 193 -2.28 7.74 7.29
N LEU A 194 -1.28 8.53 7.67
CA LEU A 194 -1.35 9.38 8.87
C LEU A 194 -2.50 10.38 8.79
N LYS A 195 -2.71 11.01 7.63
CA LYS A 195 -3.82 11.94 7.41
C LYS A 195 -5.18 11.25 7.53
N GLY A 196 -5.33 10.06 6.95
CA GLY A 196 -6.55 9.25 7.06
C GLY A 196 -6.81 8.78 8.49
N ALA A 197 -5.78 8.32 9.18
CA ALA A 197 -5.86 7.90 10.58
C ALA A 197 -6.29 9.05 11.50
N ALA A 198 -5.77 10.27 11.27
CA ALA A 198 -6.07 11.44 12.09
C ALA A 198 -7.53 11.90 12.02
N VAL A 199 -8.25 11.58 10.93
CA VAL A 199 -9.67 11.94 10.76
C VAL A 199 -10.63 10.78 11.02
N SER A 200 -10.10 9.59 11.32
CA SER A 200 -10.89 8.36 11.52
C SER A 200 -11.62 8.38 12.87
N LYS A 201 -12.92 8.05 12.84
CA LYS A 201 -13.83 8.10 13.99
C LYS A 201 -14.05 6.74 14.66
N GLY A 202 -13.89 5.65 13.92
CA GLY A 202 -14.02 4.28 14.42
C GLY A 202 -13.05 3.98 15.56
N GLN A 203 -13.42 3.00 16.39
CA GLN A 203 -12.56 2.52 17.47
C GLN A 203 -11.31 1.80 16.92
N VAL A 204 -11.47 1.14 15.78
CA VAL A 204 -10.40 0.51 15.00
C VAL A 204 -10.15 1.30 13.72
N ILE A 205 -8.90 1.35 13.28
CA ILE A 205 -8.55 1.78 11.91
C ILE A 205 -8.19 0.54 11.12
N THR A 206 -8.84 0.32 9.98
CA THR A 206 -8.48 -0.73 9.02
C THR A 206 -7.89 -0.09 7.78
N PHE A 207 -6.60 -0.30 7.52
CA PHE A 207 -5.95 0.16 6.30
C PHE A 207 -6.13 -0.87 5.19
N LEU A 208 -6.49 -0.40 4.00
CA LEU A 208 -6.52 -1.17 2.76
C LEU A 208 -5.84 -0.38 1.65
N ASP A 209 -5.24 -1.09 0.70
CA ASP A 209 -4.77 -0.46 -0.54
C ASP A 209 -5.93 -0.28 -1.52
N ALA A 210 -5.78 0.60 -2.51
CA ALA A 210 -6.85 1.04 -3.40
C ALA A 210 -7.23 0.04 -4.52
N HIS A 211 -6.65 -1.16 -4.49
CA HIS A 211 -6.83 -2.22 -5.48
C HIS A 211 -6.95 -3.57 -4.76
N CYS A 212 -7.91 -3.62 -3.84
CA CYS A 212 -8.22 -4.77 -3.02
C CYS A 212 -9.66 -5.25 -3.24
N GLU A 213 -9.93 -6.52 -2.92
CA GLU A 213 -11.30 -7.04 -2.84
C GLU A 213 -11.46 -7.89 -1.60
N CYS A 214 -12.28 -7.43 -0.66
CA CYS A 214 -12.57 -8.16 0.58
C CYS A 214 -13.42 -9.40 0.29
N THR A 215 -13.24 -10.49 1.04
CA THR A 215 -14.11 -11.69 0.96
C THR A 215 -15.23 -11.65 2.01
N VAL A 216 -16.17 -12.58 1.95
CA VAL A 216 -17.24 -12.70 2.95
C VAL A 216 -16.65 -13.08 4.31
N GLY A 217 -17.04 -12.36 5.36
CA GLY A 217 -16.58 -12.64 6.73
C GLY A 217 -15.13 -12.21 6.99
N TRP A 218 -14.60 -11.26 6.22
CA TRP A 218 -13.23 -10.80 6.37
C TRP A 218 -13.03 -9.91 7.62
N LEU A 219 -14.05 -9.18 8.06
CA LEU A 219 -13.87 -8.09 9.03
C LEU A 219 -14.01 -8.55 10.48
N GLU A 220 -15.01 -9.38 10.75
CA GLU A 220 -15.37 -9.89 12.07
C GLU A 220 -14.19 -10.59 12.78
N PRO A 221 -13.41 -11.47 12.10
CA PRO A 221 -12.25 -12.11 12.73
C PRO A 221 -11.17 -11.11 13.16
N LEU A 222 -10.97 -10.04 12.38
CA LEU A 222 -9.97 -8.99 12.69
C LEU A 222 -10.40 -8.19 13.93
N LEU A 223 -11.64 -7.70 13.93
CA LEU A 223 -12.19 -6.90 15.02
C LEU A 223 -12.34 -7.70 16.32
N ALA A 224 -12.71 -8.97 16.22
CA ALA A 224 -12.78 -9.87 17.38
C ALA A 224 -11.42 -10.03 18.06
N ARG A 225 -10.34 -10.07 17.28
CA ARG A 225 -9.00 -10.22 17.85
C ARG A 225 -8.52 -8.96 18.56
N ILE A 226 -8.75 -7.78 17.97
CA ILE A 226 -8.43 -6.49 18.60
C ILE A 226 -9.28 -6.27 19.85
N LYS A 227 -10.55 -6.68 19.84
CA LYS A 227 -11.41 -6.59 21.01
C LYS A 227 -10.88 -7.42 22.18
N HIS A 228 -10.32 -8.60 21.92
CA HIS A 228 -9.76 -9.45 22.95
C HIS A 228 -8.50 -8.83 23.57
N ASP A 229 -7.62 -8.25 22.74
CA ASP A 229 -6.46 -7.49 23.21
C ASP A 229 -6.21 -6.30 22.29
N ARG A 230 -6.42 -5.10 22.83
CA ARG A 230 -6.29 -3.82 22.14
C ARG A 230 -4.88 -3.60 21.55
N LYS A 231 -3.86 -4.22 22.14
CA LYS A 231 -2.47 -4.12 21.69
C LYS A 231 -2.10 -5.13 20.60
N THR A 232 -3.07 -5.94 20.15
CA THR A 232 -2.89 -6.85 19.02
C THR A 232 -3.21 -6.12 17.71
N VAL A 233 -2.24 -6.10 16.81
CA VAL A 233 -2.37 -5.61 15.44
C VAL A 233 -2.57 -6.80 14.53
N VAL A 234 -3.56 -6.75 13.65
CA VAL A 234 -3.97 -7.90 12.86
C VAL A 234 -3.95 -7.62 11.37
N CYS A 235 -3.48 -8.59 10.60
CA CYS A 235 -3.50 -8.60 9.15
C CYS A 235 -4.46 -9.70 8.66
N PRO A 236 -5.19 -9.49 7.56
CA PRO A 236 -5.82 -10.59 6.85
C PRO A 236 -4.75 -11.47 6.16
N ILE A 237 -5.13 -12.67 5.74
CA ILE A 237 -4.43 -13.34 4.64
C ILE A 237 -4.63 -12.49 3.39
N ILE A 238 -3.51 -12.17 2.74
CA ILE A 238 -3.51 -11.39 1.50
C ILE A 238 -3.54 -12.38 0.34
N ASP A 239 -4.70 -12.49 -0.30
CA ASP A 239 -4.90 -13.31 -1.49
C ASP A 239 -4.40 -12.56 -2.73
N VAL A 240 -4.08 -13.30 -3.79
CA VAL A 240 -3.53 -12.73 -5.02
C VAL A 240 -4.66 -12.47 -6.02
N ILE A 241 -4.83 -11.22 -6.44
CA ILE A 241 -5.58 -10.90 -7.65
C ILE A 241 -4.55 -10.73 -8.77
N SER A 242 -4.67 -11.55 -9.82
CA SER A 242 -3.77 -11.52 -10.97
C SER A 242 -3.75 -10.14 -11.62
N ASP A 243 -2.56 -9.57 -11.82
CA ASP A 243 -2.38 -8.32 -12.55
C ASP A 243 -2.71 -8.44 -14.04
N ASP A 244 -2.75 -9.67 -14.58
CA ASP A 244 -3.03 -9.93 -15.99
C ASP A 244 -4.51 -10.29 -16.24
N THR A 245 -5.07 -11.21 -15.46
CA THR A 245 -6.41 -11.78 -15.73
C THR A 245 -7.47 -11.36 -14.72
N PHE A 246 -7.10 -10.67 -13.62
CA PHE A 246 -7.97 -10.39 -12.48
C PHE A 246 -8.60 -11.63 -11.81
N GLU A 247 -8.03 -12.81 -12.05
CA GLU A 247 -8.35 -14.04 -11.33
C GLU A 247 -8.01 -13.89 -9.85
N TYR A 248 -8.91 -14.37 -8.99
CA TYR A 248 -8.75 -14.40 -7.55
C TYR A 248 -8.15 -15.73 -7.12
N MET A 249 -6.93 -15.70 -6.59
CA MET A 249 -6.19 -16.87 -6.13
C MET A 249 -5.99 -16.81 -4.63
N ALA A 250 -6.46 -17.83 -3.92
CA ALA A 250 -6.31 -17.93 -2.46
C ALA A 250 -4.84 -17.92 -2.05
N GLY A 251 -4.52 -17.10 -1.06
CA GLY A 251 -3.26 -17.10 -0.34
C GLY A 251 -3.16 -18.30 0.60
N SER A 252 -1.96 -18.49 1.14
CA SER A 252 -1.67 -19.59 2.05
C SER A 252 -1.84 -19.16 3.50
N ASP A 253 -2.54 -19.96 4.31
CA ASP A 253 -2.58 -19.84 5.78
C ASP A 253 -1.32 -20.46 6.46
N MET A 254 -0.43 -21.03 5.65
CA MET A 254 0.84 -21.63 6.06
C MET A 254 2.04 -20.73 5.74
N THR A 255 1.81 -19.45 5.46
CA THR A 255 2.87 -18.44 5.34
C THR A 255 2.76 -17.37 6.42
N TYR A 256 3.90 -16.82 6.81
CA TYR A 256 4.01 -15.67 7.71
C TYR A 256 5.06 -14.68 7.18
N GLY A 257 4.99 -13.44 7.67
CA GLY A 257 5.86 -12.35 7.26
C GLY A 257 7.17 -12.33 8.03
N GLY A 258 8.28 -12.30 7.29
CA GLY A 258 9.62 -12.03 7.82
C GLY A 258 10.33 -10.96 7.00
N PHE A 259 11.65 -10.91 7.14
CA PHE A 259 12.49 -10.03 6.33
C PHE A 259 13.86 -10.66 6.10
N ASN A 260 14.49 -10.30 4.97
CA ASN A 260 15.90 -10.60 4.77
C ASN A 260 16.79 -9.47 5.31
N TRP A 261 18.07 -9.72 5.52
CA TRP A 261 19.01 -8.72 6.08
C TRP A 261 19.40 -7.58 5.12
N LYS A 262 18.74 -7.48 3.97
CA LYS A 262 18.66 -6.28 3.13
C LYS A 262 17.44 -5.40 3.46
N LEU A 263 16.74 -5.72 4.55
CA LEU A 263 15.50 -5.09 5.02
C LEU A 263 14.38 -5.11 3.98
N ASN A 264 14.27 -6.21 3.23
CA ASN A 264 13.11 -6.46 2.38
C ASN A 264 12.16 -7.44 3.05
N PHE A 265 10.87 -7.12 3.04
CA PHE A 265 9.83 -8.04 3.44
C PHE A 265 9.85 -9.32 2.59
N ARG A 266 9.61 -10.47 3.23
CA ARG A 266 9.53 -11.78 2.58
C ARG A 266 8.47 -12.64 3.25
N TRP A 267 7.76 -13.42 2.44
CA TRP A 267 6.92 -14.51 2.93
C TRP A 267 7.78 -15.75 3.18
N TYR A 268 7.59 -16.37 4.33
CA TYR A 268 8.23 -17.63 4.70
C TYR A 268 7.17 -18.66 5.10
N PRO A 269 7.46 -19.97 5.05
CA PRO A 269 6.61 -20.99 5.65
C PRO A 269 6.48 -20.77 7.15
N VAL A 270 5.30 -21.02 7.72
CA VAL A 270 5.07 -20.95 9.17
C VAL A 270 5.99 -21.98 9.87
N PRO A 271 6.79 -21.57 10.87
CA PRO A 271 7.73 -22.46 11.54
C PRO A 271 6.99 -23.45 12.45
N GLN A 272 7.61 -24.61 12.69
CA GLN A 272 7.02 -25.69 13.50
C GLN A 272 6.59 -25.21 14.90
N ARG A 273 7.38 -24.34 15.54
CA ARG A 273 7.04 -23.73 16.85
C ARG A 273 5.66 -23.06 16.88
N GLU A 274 5.26 -22.42 15.78
CA GLU A 274 3.99 -21.71 15.68
C GLU A 274 2.86 -22.65 15.29
N MET A 275 3.16 -23.75 14.59
CA MET A 275 2.23 -24.88 14.41
C MET A 275 1.90 -25.54 15.76
N ASP A 276 2.94 -25.81 16.57
CA ASP A 276 2.81 -26.46 17.87
C ASP A 276 2.01 -25.58 18.85
N ARG A 277 2.27 -24.26 18.86
CA ARG A 277 1.50 -23.29 19.67
C ARG A 277 0.01 -23.34 19.36
N ARG A 278 -0.35 -23.53 18.08
CA ARG A 278 -1.73 -23.62 17.61
C ARG A 278 -2.35 -25.00 17.80
N LYS A 279 -1.57 -26.00 18.23
CA LYS A 279 -2.02 -27.39 18.48
C LYS A 279 -2.77 -27.99 17.28
N GLY A 280 -2.34 -27.65 16.07
CA GLY A 280 -2.96 -28.11 14.81
C GLY A 280 -4.20 -27.33 14.37
N ASP A 281 -4.73 -26.38 15.15
CA ASP A 281 -5.86 -25.54 14.72
C ASP A 281 -5.39 -24.41 13.79
N ARG A 282 -5.53 -24.66 12.48
CA ARG A 282 -5.17 -23.70 11.42
C ARG A 282 -6.08 -22.47 11.36
N THR A 283 -7.23 -22.49 12.05
CA THR A 283 -8.14 -21.34 12.13
C THR A 283 -7.71 -20.31 13.17
N LEU A 284 -6.69 -20.63 14.00
CA LEU A 284 -6.12 -19.69 14.94
C LEU A 284 -5.14 -18.73 14.22
N PRO A 285 -5.11 -17.45 14.63
CA PRO A 285 -4.16 -16.49 14.09
C PRO A 285 -2.70 -16.95 14.21
N VAL A 286 -1.90 -16.60 13.21
CA VAL A 286 -0.45 -16.83 13.15
C VAL A 286 0.28 -15.62 13.70
N ARG A 287 1.13 -15.77 14.71
CA ARG A 287 2.04 -14.70 15.12
C ARG A 287 3.09 -14.47 14.04
N THR A 288 3.21 -13.23 13.57
CA THR A 288 4.10 -12.89 12.44
C THR A 288 5.16 -11.88 12.86
N PRO A 289 6.47 -12.14 12.61
CA PRO A 289 7.54 -11.17 12.87
C PRO A 289 7.30 -9.82 12.22
N THR A 290 6.86 -9.83 10.96
CA THR A 290 6.60 -8.63 10.18
C THR A 290 5.29 -8.73 9.42
N MET A 291 4.77 -7.59 8.97
CA MET A 291 3.63 -7.50 8.04
C MET A 291 4.07 -6.99 6.67
N ALA A 292 3.30 -7.33 5.64
CA ALA A 292 3.46 -6.73 4.31
C ALA A 292 3.24 -5.21 4.34
N GLY A 293 2.37 -4.74 5.24
CA GLY A 293 2.12 -3.32 5.50
C GLY A 293 0.93 -2.74 4.74
N GLY A 294 0.54 -3.30 3.60
CA GLY A 294 -0.61 -2.85 2.79
C GLY A 294 -1.94 -2.89 3.56
N LEU A 295 -2.23 -4.03 4.19
CA LEU A 295 -3.53 -4.33 4.78
C LEU A 295 -3.37 -4.75 6.25
N PHE A 296 -3.96 -3.99 7.17
CA PHE A 296 -4.00 -4.34 8.60
C PHE A 296 -5.07 -3.54 9.34
N SER A 297 -5.49 -4.05 10.50
CA SER A 297 -6.37 -3.38 11.45
C SER A 297 -5.65 -3.18 12.78
N ILE A 298 -5.86 -2.00 13.38
CA ILE A 298 -5.27 -1.61 14.66
C ILE A 298 -6.25 -0.77 15.47
N ASP A 299 -6.28 -0.94 16.78
CA ASP A 299 -7.00 -0.02 17.67
C ASP A 299 -6.47 1.41 17.49
N ARG A 300 -7.38 2.37 17.30
CA ARG A 300 -7.03 3.75 16.97
C ARG A 300 -6.18 4.38 18.05
N ASP A 301 -6.57 4.21 19.31
CA ASP A 301 -5.89 4.84 20.44
C ASP A 301 -4.53 4.18 20.65
N TYR A 302 -4.42 2.87 20.43
CA TYR A 302 -3.15 2.14 20.49
C TYR A 302 -2.20 2.60 19.38
N PHE A 303 -2.71 2.82 18.17
CA PHE A 303 -1.91 3.36 17.07
C PHE A 303 -1.31 4.73 17.42
N GLN A 304 -2.05 5.59 18.13
CA GLN A 304 -1.55 6.87 18.63
C GLN A 304 -0.55 6.69 19.77
N GLU A 305 -0.82 5.81 20.73
CA GLU A 305 0.06 5.52 21.87
C GLU A 305 1.44 5.04 21.43
N ILE A 306 1.50 4.18 20.41
CA ILE A 306 2.77 3.69 19.84
C ILE A 306 3.38 4.67 18.83
N GLY A 307 2.88 5.91 18.75
CA GLY A 307 3.46 7.00 17.97
C GLY A 307 3.24 6.90 16.47
N THR A 308 2.16 6.26 16.01
CA THR A 308 1.74 6.17 14.59
C THR A 308 2.89 5.76 13.66
N TYR A 309 2.91 6.19 12.39
CA TYR A 309 4.12 6.03 11.56
C TYR A 309 5.20 7.08 11.86
N ASP A 310 6.44 6.75 11.52
CA ASP A 310 7.52 7.74 11.47
C ASP A 310 7.27 8.72 10.31
N ALA A 311 6.81 9.93 10.62
CA ALA A 311 6.53 10.98 9.64
C ALA A 311 7.78 11.49 8.89
N GLY A 312 8.98 11.13 9.35
CA GLY A 312 10.24 11.41 8.65
C GLY A 312 10.56 10.44 7.51
N MET A 313 9.80 9.35 7.36
CA MET A 313 9.88 8.47 6.19
C MET A 313 9.15 9.08 4.99
N ASP A 314 9.73 8.86 3.81
CA ASP A 314 9.24 9.44 2.56
C ASP A 314 8.63 8.37 1.65
N ILE A 315 7.53 8.74 0.99
CA ILE A 315 6.84 7.99 -0.08
C ILE A 315 6.43 6.57 0.29
N TRP A 316 7.37 5.63 0.25
CA TRP A 316 7.13 4.19 0.40
C TRP A 316 8.44 3.46 0.76
N GLY A 317 8.31 2.40 1.56
CA GLY A 317 9.38 1.45 1.84
C GLY A 317 9.88 1.57 3.28
N GLY A 318 10.03 0.43 3.95
CA GLY A 318 10.58 0.32 5.31
C GLY A 318 9.54 0.57 6.42
N GLU A 319 8.43 1.25 6.14
CA GLU A 319 7.41 1.59 7.15
C GLU A 319 6.76 0.35 7.75
N ASN A 320 6.60 -0.70 6.95
CA ASN A 320 6.00 -1.96 7.35
C ASN A 320 6.90 -2.73 8.33
N LEU A 321 8.22 -2.70 8.12
CA LEU A 321 9.19 -3.29 9.04
C LEU A 321 9.31 -2.46 10.32
N GLU A 322 9.39 -1.13 10.19
CA GLU A 322 9.51 -0.20 11.32
C GLU A 322 8.35 -0.35 12.32
N ILE A 323 7.10 -0.36 11.83
CA ILE A 323 5.94 -0.57 12.70
C ILE A 323 5.91 -1.98 13.28
N SER A 324 6.32 -3.01 12.52
CA SER A 324 6.36 -4.40 13.02
C SER A 324 7.33 -4.55 14.18
N PHE A 325 8.54 -4.01 14.03
CA PHE A 325 9.58 -4.02 15.07
C PHE A 325 9.10 -3.27 16.31
N ARG A 326 8.48 -2.11 16.12
CA ARG A 326 7.93 -1.30 17.21
C ARG A 326 6.81 -2.03 17.96
N ILE A 327 5.84 -2.60 17.25
CA ILE A 327 4.72 -3.33 17.88
C ILE A 327 5.27 -4.41 18.80
N TRP A 328 6.17 -5.26 18.32
CA TRP A 328 6.72 -6.35 19.11
C TRP A 328 7.61 -5.86 20.25
N GLN A 329 8.56 -4.97 19.97
CA GLN A 329 9.51 -4.50 20.99
C GLN A 329 8.80 -3.71 22.10
N CYS A 330 7.71 -3.00 21.79
CA CYS A 330 7.00 -2.15 22.74
C CYS A 330 5.77 -2.82 23.38
N GLY A 331 5.69 -4.16 23.33
CA GLY A 331 4.74 -4.95 24.12
C GLY A 331 3.37 -5.20 23.49
N GLY A 332 3.23 -4.99 22.18
CA GLY A 332 2.09 -5.45 21.39
C GLY A 332 2.34 -6.80 20.72
N THR A 333 1.34 -7.25 19.97
CA THR A 333 1.39 -8.50 19.19
C THR A 333 1.03 -8.21 17.74
N LEU A 334 1.68 -8.86 16.79
CA LEU A 334 1.35 -8.78 15.36
C LEU A 334 0.93 -10.16 14.85
N GLU A 335 -0.27 -10.25 14.26
CA GLU A 335 -0.86 -11.53 13.87
C GLU A 335 -1.47 -11.50 12.46
N ILE A 336 -1.41 -12.63 11.76
CA ILE A 336 -2.22 -12.89 10.55
C ILE A 336 -3.42 -13.71 10.97
N VAL A 337 -4.63 -13.17 10.78
CA VAL A 337 -5.88 -13.83 11.15
C VAL A 337 -6.34 -14.71 9.99
N THR A 338 -6.17 -16.03 10.13
CA THR A 338 -6.35 -17.00 9.03
C THR A 338 -7.79 -17.17 8.53
N CYS A 339 -8.78 -16.65 9.27
CA CYS A 339 -10.17 -16.62 8.82
C CYS A 339 -10.55 -15.35 8.05
N SER A 340 -9.65 -14.37 7.98
CA SER A 340 -9.86 -13.11 7.25
C SER A 340 -9.04 -13.12 5.96
N HIS A 341 -9.71 -12.89 4.83
CA HIS A 341 -9.09 -12.93 3.51
C HIS A 341 -9.43 -11.66 2.72
N VAL A 342 -8.40 -11.04 2.16
CA VAL A 342 -8.55 -9.87 1.27
C VAL A 342 -7.64 -10.05 0.07
N GLY A 343 -8.20 -10.03 -1.13
CA GLY A 343 -7.44 -10.05 -2.37
C GLY A 343 -6.76 -8.72 -2.62
N HIS A 344 -5.55 -8.77 -3.18
CA HIS A 344 -4.75 -7.61 -3.55
C HIS A 344 -4.16 -7.79 -4.96
N VAL A 345 -4.23 -6.77 -5.79
CA VAL A 345 -3.62 -6.79 -7.14
C VAL A 345 -2.10 -6.62 -7.03
N PHE A 346 -1.34 -7.70 -7.17
CA PHE A 346 0.13 -7.65 -7.09
C PHE A 346 0.75 -7.22 -8.42
N ARG A 347 1.32 -6.02 -8.45
CA ARG A 347 2.01 -5.47 -9.62
C ARG A 347 3.45 -5.95 -9.69
N LYS A 348 3.94 -6.21 -10.91
CA LYS A 348 5.37 -6.52 -11.14
C LYS A 348 6.29 -5.29 -11.06
N ALA A 349 5.74 -4.10 -11.30
CA ALA A 349 6.46 -2.84 -11.24
C ALA A 349 5.58 -1.74 -10.64
N THR A 350 6.21 -0.76 -9.99
CA THR A 350 5.51 0.40 -9.42
C THR A 350 5.19 1.43 -10.53
N PRO A 351 3.92 1.84 -10.74
CA PRO A 351 3.57 2.84 -11.75
C PRO A 351 3.91 4.28 -11.33
N TYR A 352 4.49 4.48 -10.15
CA TYR A 352 4.62 5.78 -9.52
C TYR A 352 6.02 6.37 -9.69
N THR A 353 6.08 7.70 -9.75
CA THR A 353 7.35 8.42 -9.77
C THR A 353 7.96 8.48 -8.37
N PHE A 354 9.28 8.45 -8.27
CA PHE A 354 10.01 8.62 -7.00
C PHE A 354 10.95 9.82 -7.14
N PRO A 355 10.55 11.02 -6.71
CA PRO A 355 11.44 12.20 -6.70
C PRO A 355 12.74 11.88 -5.94
N GLY A 356 13.89 12.03 -6.59
CA GLY A 356 15.21 11.63 -6.02
C GLY A 356 15.58 10.15 -6.20
N GLY A 357 14.71 9.35 -6.80
CA GLY A 357 14.95 7.95 -7.11
C GLY A 357 14.61 6.98 -5.98
N THR A 358 14.11 5.81 -6.35
CA THR A 358 13.63 4.77 -5.43
C THR A 358 14.70 4.33 -4.44
N GLY A 359 15.96 4.20 -4.88
CA GLY A 359 17.06 3.79 -4.03
C GLY A 359 17.36 4.77 -2.90
N GLN A 360 17.35 6.08 -3.16
CA GLN A 360 17.63 7.09 -2.14
C GLN A 360 16.54 7.10 -1.06
N ILE A 361 15.27 7.08 -1.48
CA ILE A 361 14.12 7.09 -0.56
C ILE A 361 14.08 5.82 0.31
N ILE A 362 14.18 4.64 -0.30
CA ILE A 362 14.13 3.38 0.45
C ILE A 362 15.33 3.27 1.39
N ASN A 363 16.53 3.65 0.95
CA ASN A 363 17.72 3.63 1.81
C ASN A 363 17.60 4.61 2.98
N LYS A 364 17.04 5.81 2.75
CA LYS A 364 16.74 6.77 3.82
C LYS A 364 15.82 6.14 4.87
N ASN A 365 14.67 5.61 4.44
CA ASN A 365 13.68 5.02 5.35
C ASN A 365 14.24 3.79 6.10
N ASN A 366 14.94 2.91 5.39
CA ASN A 366 15.61 1.74 5.97
C ASN A 366 16.71 2.13 6.95
N ARG A 367 17.41 3.25 6.71
CA ARG A 367 18.39 3.74 7.68
C ARG A 367 17.70 4.29 8.93
N ARG A 368 16.62 5.08 8.79
CA ARG A 368 15.83 5.55 9.94
C ARG A 368 15.34 4.40 10.82
N LEU A 369 14.78 3.35 10.22
CA LEU A 369 14.30 2.20 11.00
C LEU A 369 15.44 1.43 11.66
N ALA A 370 16.58 1.25 10.97
CA ALA A 370 17.72 0.52 11.50
C ALA A 370 18.38 1.25 12.68
N GLU A 371 18.55 2.57 12.56
CA GLU A 371 19.13 3.41 13.62
C GLU A 371 18.28 3.42 14.89
N VAL A 372 16.95 3.37 14.76
CA VAL A 372 16.03 3.42 15.91
C VAL A 372 15.78 2.05 16.53
N TRP A 373 15.64 0.98 15.73
CA TRP A 373 15.02 -0.27 16.19
C TRP A 373 15.92 -1.51 16.16
N MET A 374 17.09 -1.45 15.53
CA MET A 374 17.93 -2.65 15.31
C MET A 374 19.18 -2.74 16.19
N ASP A 375 19.43 -1.76 17.07
CA ASP A 375 20.58 -1.74 17.99
C ASP A 375 21.90 -2.03 17.24
N GLU A 376 22.76 -2.92 17.75
CA GLU A 376 24.00 -3.35 17.11
C GLU A 376 23.79 -4.16 15.82
N PHE A 377 22.60 -4.73 15.61
CA PHE A 377 22.30 -5.58 14.45
C PHE A 377 22.16 -4.77 13.15
N LYS A 378 22.04 -3.44 13.23
CA LYS A 378 22.12 -2.55 12.06
C LYS A 378 23.46 -2.68 11.31
N ASN A 379 24.54 -3.07 12.01
CA ASN A 379 25.85 -3.24 11.40
C ASN A 379 25.85 -4.34 10.33
N PHE A 380 25.09 -5.43 10.52
CA PHE A 380 24.91 -6.46 9.49
C PHE A 380 24.24 -5.88 8.25
N PHE A 381 23.20 -5.08 8.43
CA PHE A 381 22.50 -4.43 7.33
C PHE A 381 23.44 -3.47 6.56
N TYR A 382 24.25 -2.68 7.27
CA TYR A 382 25.20 -1.76 6.64
C TYR A 382 26.32 -2.47 5.88
N ILE A 383 26.81 -3.61 6.37
CA ILE A 383 27.81 -4.40 5.63
C ILE A 383 27.19 -5.01 4.36
N ILE A 384 25.96 -5.53 4.45
CA ILE A 384 25.27 -6.13 3.30
C ILE A 384 24.84 -5.06 2.28
N SER A 385 24.53 -3.84 2.75
CA SER A 385 24.01 -2.72 1.95
C SER A 385 24.79 -1.43 2.21
N PRO A 386 26.09 -1.35 1.83
CA PRO A 386 26.96 -0.23 2.18
C PRO A 386 26.53 1.10 1.57
N GLY A 387 25.74 1.08 0.48
CA GLY A 387 25.16 2.30 -0.09
C GLY A 387 24.23 3.07 0.85
N VAL A 388 23.67 2.39 1.86
CA VAL A 388 22.72 2.99 2.82
C VAL A 388 23.41 3.98 3.76
N THR A 389 24.67 3.72 4.14
CA THR A 389 25.41 4.58 5.08
C THR A 389 25.79 5.94 4.49
N LYS A 390 25.68 6.09 3.17
CA LYS A 390 25.92 7.34 2.43
C LYS A 390 24.71 8.26 2.38
N VAL A 391 23.52 7.77 2.76
CA VAL A 391 22.27 8.53 2.67
C VAL A 391 21.97 9.21 4.00
N ASP A 392 21.72 10.52 3.96
CA ASP A 392 21.23 11.26 5.12
C ASP A 392 19.80 10.80 5.49
N TYR A 393 19.64 10.39 6.74
CA TYR A 393 18.39 9.88 7.28
C TYR A 393 17.61 10.93 8.09
N GLY A 394 18.17 12.12 8.30
CA GLY A 394 17.56 13.22 9.04
C GLY A 394 17.38 12.93 10.54
N ASP A 395 16.63 13.79 11.21
CA ASP A 395 16.42 13.69 12.66
C ASP A 395 15.51 12.51 13.05
N ILE A 396 15.97 11.72 14.02
CA ILE A 396 15.26 10.57 14.61
C ILE A 396 15.04 10.73 16.12
N SER A 397 15.34 11.89 16.69
CA SER A 397 15.27 12.15 18.14
C SER A 397 13.89 11.84 18.73
N SER A 398 12.82 12.19 18.01
CA SER A 398 11.44 11.88 18.43
C SER A 398 11.16 10.37 18.48
N ARG A 399 11.73 9.60 17.56
CA ARG A 399 11.57 8.14 17.47
C ARG A 399 12.37 7.42 18.56
N LEU A 400 13.60 7.88 18.83
CA LEU A 400 14.40 7.40 19.96
C LEU A 400 13.75 7.73 21.30
N GLY A 401 13.25 8.96 21.46
CA GLY A 401 12.51 9.38 22.65
C GLY A 401 11.23 8.55 22.89
N LEU A 402 10.50 8.23 21.82
CA LEU A 402 9.36 7.32 21.87
C LEU A 402 9.75 5.91 22.34
N ARG A 403 10.82 5.33 21.76
CA ARG A 403 11.32 4.00 22.14
C ARG A 403 11.69 3.94 23.61
N HIS A 404 12.36 4.98 24.12
CA HIS A 404 12.69 5.10 25.54
C HIS A 404 11.45 5.26 26.42
N LYS A 405 10.51 6.14 26.05
CA LYS A 405 9.26 6.40 26.78
C LYS A 405 8.42 5.13 26.94
N LEU A 406 8.33 4.32 25.89
CA LEU A 406 7.56 3.07 25.88
C LEU A 406 8.31 1.88 26.51
N GLN A 407 9.56 2.08 26.96
CA GLN A 407 10.41 1.04 27.55
C GLN A 407 10.51 -0.21 26.67
N CYS A 408 10.70 0.01 25.36
CA CYS A 408 10.71 -1.09 24.40
C CYS A 408 11.92 -2.00 24.63
N LYS A 409 11.71 -3.30 24.40
CA LYS A 409 12.73 -4.36 24.45
C LYS A 409 13.82 -4.12 23.39
N PRO A 410 15.05 -4.63 23.59
CA PRO A 410 16.11 -4.56 22.59
C PRO A 410 15.81 -5.48 21.39
N PHE A 411 16.49 -5.24 20.27
CA PHE A 411 16.33 -6.04 19.05
C PHE A 411 16.83 -7.47 19.21
N SER A 412 17.82 -7.70 20.08
CA SER A 412 18.25 -9.05 20.48
C SER A 412 17.10 -9.88 21.05
N TRP A 413 16.27 -9.28 21.93
CA TRP A 413 15.06 -9.90 22.46
C TRP A 413 14.05 -10.22 21.34
N TYR A 414 13.88 -9.33 20.36
CA TYR A 414 13.01 -9.56 19.22
C TYR A 414 13.47 -10.77 18.37
N LEU A 415 14.77 -10.86 18.07
CA LEU A 415 15.33 -12.01 17.34
C LEU A 415 15.22 -13.31 18.15
N GLU A 416 15.33 -13.26 19.47
CA GLU A 416 15.21 -14.46 20.30
C GLU A 416 13.76 -14.94 20.45
N ASN A 417 12.82 -14.02 20.67
CA ASN A 417 11.46 -14.37 21.11
C ASN A 417 10.44 -14.35 19.98
N ILE A 418 10.66 -13.52 18.96
CA ILE A 418 9.71 -13.28 17.88
C ILE A 418 10.17 -13.90 16.58
N TYR A 419 11.45 -13.69 16.22
CA TYR A 419 12.02 -14.20 14.97
C TYR A 419 13.30 -15.04 15.12
N PRO A 420 13.24 -16.15 15.91
CA PRO A 420 14.39 -17.05 16.11
C PRO A 420 14.82 -17.77 14.83
N ASP A 421 13.95 -17.81 13.82
CA ASP A 421 14.18 -18.44 12.51
C ASP A 421 14.99 -17.53 11.54
N SER A 422 15.41 -16.34 12.00
CA SER A 422 16.26 -15.44 11.22
C SER A 422 17.65 -16.05 10.96
N GLN A 423 18.18 -15.85 9.74
CA GLN A 423 19.42 -16.48 9.29
C GLN A 423 20.69 -15.95 9.96
N ILE A 424 20.66 -14.77 10.59
CA ILE A 424 21.86 -14.18 11.20
C ILE A 424 22.03 -14.68 12.63
N PRO A 425 23.24 -15.11 13.00
CA PRO A 425 23.52 -15.59 14.34
C PRO A 425 23.29 -14.47 15.37
N ARG A 426 22.58 -14.82 16.44
CA ARG A 426 22.26 -13.92 17.57
C ARG A 426 23.50 -13.54 18.38
N HIS A 427 24.49 -14.43 18.41
CA HIS A 427 25.76 -14.23 19.07
C HIS A 427 26.87 -14.45 18.05
N TYR A 428 27.71 -13.44 17.86
CA TYR A 428 28.86 -13.49 16.98
C TYR A 428 30.08 -12.91 17.72
N PHE A 429 31.26 -13.48 17.48
CA PHE A 429 32.50 -13.01 18.10
C PHE A 429 33.07 -11.78 17.39
N SER A 430 33.03 -11.77 16.06
CA SER A 430 33.49 -10.68 15.21
C SER A 430 32.67 -10.62 13.93
N LEU A 431 32.56 -9.41 13.38
CA LEU A 431 31.86 -9.11 12.13
C LEU A 431 32.76 -8.22 11.28
N GLY A 432 33.10 -8.69 10.08
CA GLY A 432 33.98 -7.97 9.15
C GLY A 432 34.53 -8.88 8.07
N GLU A 433 35.51 -8.37 7.32
CA GLU A 433 36.23 -9.13 6.32
C GLU A 433 37.20 -10.14 6.94
N ILE A 434 37.43 -11.25 6.24
CA ILE A 434 38.48 -12.23 6.57
C ILE A 434 39.62 -12.02 5.59
N ARG A 435 40.66 -11.30 6.05
CA ARG A 435 41.82 -10.91 5.25
C ARG A 435 42.99 -11.87 5.44
N ASN A 436 43.57 -12.35 4.34
CA ASN A 436 44.85 -13.06 4.35
C ASN A 436 45.99 -12.05 4.53
N VAL A 437 46.83 -12.27 5.54
CA VAL A 437 47.90 -11.34 5.95
C VAL A 437 49.02 -11.26 4.91
N GLU A 438 49.31 -12.34 4.19
CA GLU A 438 50.41 -12.40 3.22
C GLU A 438 50.01 -11.79 1.87
N THR A 439 48.80 -12.08 1.40
CA THR A 439 48.35 -11.63 0.07
C THR A 439 47.59 -10.31 0.10
N ASN A 440 47.16 -9.86 1.29
CA ASN A 440 46.26 -8.72 1.50
C ASN A 440 44.97 -8.83 0.67
N GLN A 441 44.52 -10.07 0.43
CA GLN A 441 43.26 -10.39 -0.23
C GLN A 441 42.26 -10.95 0.79
N CYS A 442 40.97 -10.83 0.49
CA CYS A 442 39.88 -11.18 1.38
C CYS A 442 39.09 -12.38 0.88
N LEU A 443 38.55 -13.16 1.82
CA LEU A 443 37.59 -14.22 1.52
C LEU A 443 36.31 -13.60 0.94
N ASP A 444 35.88 -14.07 -0.22
CA ASP A 444 34.72 -13.54 -0.94
C ASP A 444 33.84 -14.68 -1.45
N ASN A 445 32.52 -14.48 -1.45
CA ASN A 445 31.59 -15.48 -1.97
C ASN A 445 31.50 -15.47 -3.49
N MET A 446 32.14 -14.52 -4.18
CA MET A 446 32.19 -14.35 -5.63
C MET A 446 30.81 -14.32 -6.29
N ALA A 447 29.79 -13.83 -5.56
CA ALA A 447 28.37 -13.90 -5.94
C ALA A 447 27.86 -15.33 -6.26
N ARG A 448 28.52 -16.36 -5.71
CA ARG A 448 28.16 -17.77 -5.85
C ARG A 448 26.98 -18.14 -4.96
N LYS A 449 26.32 -19.26 -5.30
CA LYS A 449 25.16 -19.77 -4.56
C LYS A 449 25.56 -20.56 -3.31
N GLU A 450 24.56 -20.93 -2.53
CA GLU A 450 24.73 -21.80 -1.36
C GLU A 450 25.42 -23.13 -1.73
N ASN A 451 26.30 -23.62 -0.86
CA ASN A 451 27.16 -24.82 -1.04
C ASN A 451 28.24 -24.74 -2.12
N GLU A 452 28.41 -23.60 -2.80
CA GLU A 452 29.55 -23.40 -3.69
C GLU A 452 30.81 -22.96 -2.91
N LYS A 453 31.99 -23.29 -3.44
CA LYS A 453 33.27 -22.92 -2.81
C LYS A 453 33.43 -21.39 -2.82
N VAL A 454 33.79 -20.82 -1.68
CA VAL A 454 34.25 -19.42 -1.58
C VAL A 454 35.58 -19.22 -2.32
N GLY A 455 35.90 -17.97 -2.64
CA GLY A 455 37.14 -17.58 -3.31
C GLY A 455 37.91 -16.53 -2.52
N ILE A 456 39.01 -16.07 -3.12
CA ILE A 456 39.82 -14.96 -2.62
C ILE A 456 39.73 -13.82 -3.63
N PHE A 457 39.46 -12.60 -3.17
CA PHE A 457 39.31 -11.41 -4.00
C PHE A 457 39.97 -10.18 -3.36
N ASN A 458 40.13 -9.09 -4.11
CA ASN A 458 40.64 -7.84 -3.55
C ASN A 458 39.70 -7.34 -2.44
N CYS A 459 40.25 -7.02 -1.27
CA CYS A 459 39.47 -6.45 -0.17
C CYS A 459 38.81 -5.13 -0.61
N HIS A 460 37.52 -4.97 -0.35
CA HIS A 460 36.71 -3.86 -0.88
C HIS A 460 35.88 -3.11 0.17
N GLY A 461 36.06 -3.42 1.46
CA GLY A 461 35.46 -2.66 2.55
C GLY A 461 35.15 -3.50 3.77
#